data_AF-X1GFX8-F1
#
_entry.id   AF-X1GFX8-F1
#
_cell.length_a   1.000
_cell.length_b   1.000
_cell.length_c   1.000
_cell.angle_alpha   90.00
_cell.angle_beta   90.00
_cell.angle_gamma   90.00
#
_symmetry.space_group_name_H-M   'P 1'
#
loop_
_entity.id
_entity.type
_entity.pdbx_description
1 polymer ?
#
loop_
_entity_poly.entity_id
_entity_poly.type
_entity_poly.pdbx_seq_one_letter_code
_entity_poly.pdbx_strand_id
1 'polypeptide(L)'
;KISLLESTLEEKRKEGDAFTAQFHKLELTIKDTEADKAAAEKEARDRLLELDGLQDRIAEVKSLDDKIHSLGKELKVTKEEIIILEQQKQGFEKATHLMENERDEALEQRDLSDERTKRYIQVLGMENSTKVLLLIDEVGSISFKELGKTLGVPAGQATRWARDLEKVGVLKIKGDNVSSTLKETKVKESKET
;
A
#
# COMPACT_ATOMS: atom_id res chain seq x y z
N LYS A 1 78.71 76.63 55.73
CA LYS A 1 79.09 75.40 54.99
C LYS A 1 78.41 74.15 55.57
N ILE A 2 78.31 74.00 56.90
CA ILE A 2 77.65 72.84 57.54
C ILE A 2 76.13 72.81 57.30
N SER A 3 75.44 73.95 57.39
CA SER A 3 73.98 74.03 57.16
C SER A 3 73.52 73.68 55.73
N LEU A 4 74.35 73.93 54.72
CA LEU A 4 74.09 73.56 53.32
C LEU A 4 74.28 72.05 53.07
N LEU A 5 75.17 71.41 53.83
CA LEU A 5 75.38 69.96 53.81
C LEU A 5 74.23 69.23 54.54
N GLU A 6 73.72 69.81 55.62
CA GLU A 6 72.54 69.29 56.33
C GLU A 6 71.27 69.41 55.49
N SER A 7 71.05 70.55 54.80
CA SER A 7 69.89 70.72 53.93
C SER A 7 69.91 69.76 52.74
N THR A 8 71.08 69.56 52.12
CA THR A 8 71.24 68.61 51.00
C THR A 8 71.14 67.15 51.46
N LEU A 9 71.56 66.83 52.68
CA LEU A 9 71.32 65.52 53.29
C LEU A 9 69.84 65.28 53.61
N GLU A 10 69.12 66.29 54.09
CA GLU A 10 67.67 66.19 54.33
C GLU A 10 66.87 66.08 53.02
N GLU A 11 67.24 66.81 51.97
CA GLU A 11 66.64 66.67 50.65
C GLU A 11 66.89 65.27 50.07
N LYS A 12 68.11 64.76 50.16
CA LYS A 12 68.44 63.39 49.73
C LYS A 12 67.68 62.31 50.51
N ARG A 13 67.45 62.52 51.81
CA ARG A 13 66.61 61.63 52.63
C ARG A 13 65.15 61.67 52.18
N LYS A 14 64.58 62.87 51.98
CA LYS A 14 63.20 63.03 51.48
C LYS A 14 63.03 62.45 50.07
N GLU A 15 64.02 62.60 49.19
CA GLU A 15 64.05 61.94 47.88
C GLU A 15 64.07 60.42 48.03
N GLY A 16 64.92 59.87 48.90
CA GLY A 16 65.00 58.43 49.18
C GLY A 16 63.69 57.86 49.74
N ASP A 17 63.07 58.56 50.69
CA ASP A 17 61.77 58.18 51.27
C ASP A 17 60.63 58.27 50.24
N ALA A 18 60.67 59.24 49.32
CA ALA A 18 59.73 59.33 48.21
C ALA A 18 59.92 58.20 47.19
N PHE A 19 61.17 57.83 46.89
CA PHE A 19 61.47 56.70 46.00
C PHE A 19 61.04 55.36 46.60
N THR A 20 61.27 55.12 47.89
CA THR A 20 60.80 53.89 48.55
C THR A 20 59.27 53.81 48.60
N ALA A 21 58.59 54.94 48.86
CA ALA A 21 57.14 55.01 48.80
C ALA A 21 56.59 54.75 47.39
N GLN A 22 57.22 55.30 46.34
CA GLN A 22 56.86 55.01 44.95
C GLN A 22 57.12 53.55 44.60
N PHE A 23 58.22 52.96 45.07
CA PHE A 23 58.55 51.55 44.83
C PHE A 23 57.51 50.62 45.46
N HIS A 24 57.12 50.86 46.71
CA HIS A 24 56.04 50.10 47.35
C HIS A 24 54.69 50.28 46.66
N LYS A 25 54.39 51.48 46.17
CA LYS A 25 53.16 51.72 45.40
C LYS A 25 53.17 50.94 44.09
N LEU A 26 54.31 50.89 43.40
CA LEU A 26 54.48 50.09 42.19
C LEU A 26 54.38 48.60 42.48
N GLU A 27 54.99 48.09 43.56
CA GLU A 27 54.84 46.69 43.98
C GLU A 27 53.39 46.30 44.26
N LEU A 28 52.63 47.18 44.93
CA LEU A 28 51.20 46.95 45.16
C LEU A 28 50.42 46.92 43.85
N THR A 29 50.66 47.88 42.96
CA THR A 29 49.97 47.88 41.65
C THR A 29 50.34 46.67 40.80
N ILE A 30 51.59 46.18 40.87
CA ILE A 30 52.00 44.97 40.16
C ILE A 30 51.23 43.78 40.71
N LYS A 31 51.16 43.62 42.03
CA LYS A 31 50.39 42.53 42.67
C LYS A 31 48.91 42.58 42.32
N ASP A 32 48.30 43.77 42.33
CA ASP A 32 46.90 43.94 41.94
C ASP A 32 46.69 43.56 40.46
N THR A 33 47.57 44.00 39.56
CA THR A 33 47.48 43.64 38.14
C THR A 33 47.73 42.16 37.86
N GLU A 34 48.59 41.50 38.63
CA GLU A 34 48.81 40.05 38.54
C GLU A 34 47.56 39.28 39.00
N ALA A 35 46.91 39.75 40.07
CA ALA A 35 45.66 39.18 40.55
C ALA A 35 44.52 39.37 39.54
N ASP A 36 44.38 40.57 38.96
CA ASP A 36 43.39 40.86 37.92
C ASP A 36 43.63 40.04 36.66
N LYS A 37 44.90 39.88 36.24
CA LYS A 37 45.27 39.02 35.12
C LYS A 37 44.90 37.57 35.38
N ALA A 38 45.19 37.05 36.58
CA ALA A 38 44.84 35.67 36.95
C ALA A 38 43.32 35.45 36.98
N ALA A 39 42.55 36.44 37.46
CA ALA A 39 41.09 36.41 37.43
C ALA A 39 40.55 36.42 35.99
N ALA A 40 41.08 37.29 35.13
CA ALA A 40 40.70 37.36 33.71
C ALA A 40 41.06 36.08 32.94
N GLU A 41 42.23 35.49 33.20
CA GLU A 41 42.61 34.20 32.60
C GLU A 41 41.70 33.06 33.04
N LYS A 42 41.27 33.06 34.31
CA LYS A 42 40.31 32.07 34.80
C LYS A 42 38.95 32.23 34.12
N GLU A 43 38.42 33.45 34.05
CA GLU A 43 37.14 33.72 33.38
C GLU A 43 37.19 33.37 31.89
N ALA A 44 38.30 33.67 31.21
CA ALA A 44 38.49 33.29 29.80
C ALA A 44 38.50 31.76 29.61
N ARG A 45 39.12 31.00 30.53
CA ARG A 45 39.09 29.53 30.51
C ARG A 45 37.70 28.98 30.74
N ASP A 46 36.97 29.52 31.71
CA ASP A 46 35.61 29.06 32.02
C ASP A 46 34.68 29.30 30.81
N ARG A 47 34.77 30.47 30.16
CA ARG A 47 34.02 30.76 28.93
C ARG A 47 34.42 29.85 27.75
N LEU A 48 35.69 29.49 27.62
CA LEU A 48 36.14 28.55 26.59
C LEU A 48 35.51 27.16 26.78
N LEU A 49 35.46 26.67 28.03
CA LEU A 49 34.81 25.39 28.35
C LEU A 49 33.31 25.41 28.04
N GLU A 50 32.63 26.53 28.32
CA GLU A 50 31.22 26.69 27.95
C GLU A 50 31.01 26.69 26.43
N LEU A 51 31.89 27.36 25.67
CA LEU A 51 31.84 27.38 24.21
C LEU A 51 32.07 25.99 23.61
N ASP A 52 33.01 25.21 24.14
CA ASP A 52 33.24 23.83 23.71
C ASP A 52 31.99 22.96 23.96
N GLY A 53 31.37 23.09 25.13
CA GLY A 53 30.12 22.37 25.43
C GLY A 53 28.94 22.78 24.54
N LEU A 54 28.87 24.04 24.12
CA LEU A 54 27.89 24.50 23.14
C LEU A 54 28.18 23.95 21.74
N GLN A 55 29.45 23.84 21.36
CA GLN A 55 29.86 23.31 20.07
C GLN A 55 29.50 21.82 19.93
N ASP A 56 29.66 21.04 21.00
CA ASP A 56 29.22 19.64 21.05
C ASP A 56 27.70 19.51 20.88
N ARG A 57 26.92 20.36 21.55
CA ARG A 57 25.46 20.41 21.37
C ARG A 57 25.06 20.78 19.95
N ILE A 58 25.76 21.71 19.31
CA ILE A 58 25.51 22.06 17.91
C ILE A 58 25.79 20.87 16.98
N ALA A 59 26.86 20.10 17.24
CA ALA A 59 27.16 18.89 16.48
C ALA A 59 26.07 17.82 16.66
N GLU A 60 25.58 17.63 17.89
CA GLU A 60 24.48 16.71 18.18
C GLU A 60 23.20 17.12 17.45
N VAL A 61 22.81 18.40 17.51
CA VAL A 61 21.63 18.91 16.81
C VAL A 61 21.73 18.70 15.29
N LYS A 62 22.89 18.96 14.69
CA LYS A 62 23.10 18.69 13.26
C LYS A 62 22.93 17.21 12.92
N SER A 63 23.48 16.33 13.77
CA SER A 63 23.33 14.88 13.56
C SER A 63 21.87 14.41 13.67
N LEU A 64 21.09 15.04 14.54
CA LEU A 64 19.66 14.77 14.69
C LEU A 64 18.87 15.30 13.50
N ASP A 65 19.21 16.48 12.98
CA ASP A 65 18.58 17.06 11.80
C ASP A 65 18.80 16.18 10.54
N ASP A 66 20.03 15.68 10.36
CA ASP A 66 20.35 14.72 9.29
C ASP A 66 19.55 13.41 9.43
N LYS A 67 19.36 12.92 10.66
CA LYS A 67 18.50 11.76 10.94
C LYS A 67 17.03 12.05 10.63
N ILE A 68 16.53 13.23 10.98
CA ILE A 68 15.16 13.63 10.65
C ILE A 68 14.96 13.69 9.14
N HIS A 69 15.93 14.24 8.40
CA HIS A 69 15.88 14.29 6.94
C HIS A 69 15.94 12.92 6.28
N SER A 70 16.77 12.01 6.77
CA SER A 70 16.81 10.62 6.26
C SER A 70 15.50 9.88 6.54
N LEU A 71 15.00 9.94 7.78
CA LEU A 71 13.70 9.36 8.14
C LEU A 71 12.55 9.97 7.32
N GLY A 72 12.58 11.27 7.06
CA GLY A 72 11.58 11.94 6.21
C GLY A 72 11.58 11.43 4.77
N LYS A 73 12.76 11.11 4.21
CA LYS A 73 12.87 10.49 2.88
C LYS A 73 12.35 9.05 2.88
N GLU A 74 12.71 8.24 3.87
CA GLU A 74 12.23 6.86 4.00
C GLU A 74 10.71 6.83 4.12
N LEU A 75 10.12 7.65 5.00
CA LEU A 75 8.68 7.71 5.23
C LEU A 75 7.92 8.10 3.95
N LYS A 76 8.50 8.96 3.11
CA LYS A 76 7.92 9.31 1.81
C LYS A 76 7.90 8.10 0.87
N VAL A 77 9.00 7.36 0.76
CA VAL A 77 9.09 6.14 -0.05
C VAL A 77 8.10 5.09 0.44
N THR A 78 8.04 4.83 1.75
CA THR A 78 7.12 3.83 2.31
C THR A 78 5.65 4.20 2.08
N LYS A 79 5.30 5.49 2.11
CA LYS A 79 3.94 5.95 1.80
C LYS A 79 3.56 5.68 0.34
N GLU A 80 4.49 5.89 -0.59
CA GLU A 80 4.27 5.60 -2.01
C GLU A 80 4.12 4.08 -2.23
N GLU A 81 4.93 3.25 -1.56
CA GLU A 81 4.83 1.78 -1.61
C GLU A 81 3.49 1.26 -1.08
N ILE A 82 2.98 1.81 0.03
CA ILE A 82 1.67 1.42 0.59
C ILE A 82 0.54 1.65 -0.43
N ILE A 83 0.58 2.76 -1.16
CA ILE A 83 -0.45 3.07 -2.17
C ILE A 83 -0.40 2.04 -3.31
N ILE A 84 0.81 1.67 -3.76
CA ILE A 84 0.99 0.66 -4.81
C ILE A 84 0.46 -0.71 -4.34
N LEU A 85 0.77 -1.10 -3.11
CA LEU A 85 0.30 -2.37 -2.54
C LEU A 85 -1.23 -2.41 -2.41
N GLU A 86 -1.86 -1.30 -2.01
CA GLU A 86 -3.33 -1.23 -1.93
C GLU A 86 -3.98 -1.33 -3.32
N GLN A 87 -3.39 -0.69 -4.34
CA GLN A 87 -3.85 -0.83 -5.72
C GLN A 87 -3.70 -2.27 -6.24
N GLN A 88 -2.58 -2.93 -5.94
CA GLN A 88 -2.36 -4.33 -6.30
C GLN A 88 -3.38 -5.23 -5.61
N LYS A 89 -3.64 -5.04 -4.32
CA LYS A 89 -4.65 -5.78 -3.56
C LYS A 89 -6.03 -5.66 -4.21
N GLN A 90 -6.47 -4.44 -4.53
CA GLN A 90 -7.75 -4.22 -5.21
C GLN A 90 -7.80 -4.88 -6.59
N GLY A 91 -6.68 -4.87 -7.33
CA GLY A 91 -6.54 -5.59 -8.60
C GLY A 91 -6.71 -7.10 -8.45
N PHE A 92 -6.05 -7.69 -7.44
CA PHE A 92 -6.15 -9.11 -7.15
C PHE A 92 -7.54 -9.52 -6.65
N GLU A 93 -8.20 -8.71 -5.83
CA GLU A 93 -9.59 -8.97 -5.39
C GLU A 93 -10.55 -8.98 -6.59
N LYS A 94 -10.43 -8.01 -7.50
CA LYS A 94 -11.23 -7.98 -8.74
C LYS A 94 -10.96 -9.18 -9.64
N ALA A 95 -9.68 -9.54 -9.83
CA ALA A 95 -9.31 -10.70 -10.63
C ALA A 95 -9.85 -12.00 -10.00
N THR A 96 -9.77 -12.14 -8.68
CA THR A 96 -10.30 -13.30 -7.94
C THR A 96 -11.80 -13.41 -8.14
N HIS A 97 -12.55 -12.31 -8.00
CA HIS A 97 -13.99 -12.34 -8.24
C HIS A 97 -14.37 -12.67 -9.69
N LEU A 98 -13.60 -12.20 -10.67
CA LEU A 98 -13.80 -12.61 -12.07
C LEU A 98 -13.58 -14.12 -12.23
N MET A 99 -12.50 -14.66 -11.67
CA MET A 99 -12.21 -16.09 -11.72
C MET A 99 -13.26 -16.93 -10.98
N GLU A 100 -13.82 -16.44 -9.87
CA GLU A 100 -14.92 -17.09 -9.17
C GLU A 100 -16.18 -17.14 -10.03
N ASN A 101 -16.53 -16.04 -10.71
CA ASN A 101 -17.67 -16.01 -11.63
C ASN A 101 -17.46 -16.95 -12.82
N GLU A 102 -16.27 -16.93 -13.45
CA GLU A 102 -15.93 -17.83 -14.56
C GLU A 102 -15.98 -19.31 -14.11
N ARG A 103 -15.50 -19.62 -12.91
CA ARG A 103 -15.60 -20.95 -12.32
C ARG A 103 -17.07 -21.36 -12.15
N ASP A 104 -17.90 -20.47 -11.62
CA ASP A 104 -19.31 -20.78 -11.36
C ASP A 104 -20.07 -20.98 -12.68
N GLU A 105 -19.80 -20.17 -13.71
CA GLU A 105 -20.33 -20.38 -15.06
C GLU A 105 -19.86 -21.71 -15.67
N ALA A 106 -18.58 -22.06 -15.51
CA ALA A 106 -18.06 -23.34 -15.98
C ALA A 106 -18.68 -24.54 -15.25
N LEU A 107 -18.95 -24.41 -13.94
CA LEU A 107 -19.66 -25.42 -13.16
C LEU A 107 -21.11 -25.57 -13.62
N GLU A 108 -21.82 -24.47 -13.87
CA GLU A 108 -23.18 -24.50 -14.43
C GLU A 108 -23.22 -25.17 -15.81
N GLN A 109 -22.25 -24.85 -16.68
CA GLN A 109 -22.14 -25.48 -18.00
C GLN A 109 -21.84 -26.98 -17.90
N ARG A 110 -20.96 -27.38 -16.98
CA ARG A 110 -20.67 -28.79 -16.72
C ARG A 110 -21.92 -29.53 -16.27
N ASP A 111 -22.62 -29.00 -15.27
CA ASP A 111 -23.81 -29.64 -14.72
C ASP A 111 -24.92 -29.76 -15.77
N LEU A 112 -25.06 -28.74 -16.64
CA LEU A 112 -25.98 -28.79 -17.78
C LEU A 112 -25.58 -29.85 -18.80
N SER A 113 -24.29 -29.95 -19.13
CA SER A 113 -23.76 -30.96 -20.04
C SER A 113 -23.94 -32.38 -19.50
N ASP A 114 -23.73 -32.57 -18.20
CA ASP A 114 -23.97 -33.84 -17.50
C ASP A 114 -25.45 -34.23 -17.54
N GLU A 115 -26.36 -33.26 -17.33
CA GLU A 115 -27.80 -33.48 -17.42
C GLU A 115 -28.21 -33.84 -18.87
N ARG A 116 -27.71 -33.11 -19.86
CA ARG A 116 -27.92 -33.39 -21.29
C ARG A 116 -27.44 -34.80 -21.66
N THR A 117 -26.25 -35.18 -21.20
CA THR A 117 -25.68 -36.51 -21.45
C THR A 117 -26.53 -37.61 -20.83
N LYS A 118 -26.97 -37.45 -19.56
CA LYS A 118 -27.87 -38.42 -18.90
C LYS A 118 -29.17 -38.59 -19.69
N ARG A 119 -29.75 -37.50 -20.21
CA ARG A 119 -30.97 -37.55 -21.04
C ARG A 119 -30.73 -38.28 -22.35
N TYR A 120 -29.61 -38.04 -23.03
CA TYR A 120 -29.27 -38.78 -24.24
C TYR A 120 -29.05 -40.26 -23.99
N ILE A 121 -28.44 -40.64 -22.86
CA ILE A 121 -28.30 -42.03 -22.44
C ILE A 121 -29.67 -42.68 -22.21
N GLN A 122 -30.63 -41.99 -21.58
CA GLN A 122 -31.99 -42.53 -21.34
C GLN A 122 -32.76 -42.82 -22.64
N VAL A 123 -32.50 -42.04 -23.69
CA VAL A 123 -33.16 -42.17 -24.98
C VAL A 123 -32.31 -42.99 -25.98
N LEU A 124 -31.12 -43.43 -25.57
CA LEU A 124 -30.21 -44.23 -26.38
C LEU A 124 -30.86 -45.60 -26.66
N GLY A 125 -31.29 -45.81 -27.91
CA GLY A 125 -32.08 -46.97 -28.32
C GLY A 125 -33.43 -46.61 -28.96
N MET A 126 -33.85 -45.35 -28.86
CA MET A 126 -35.01 -44.80 -29.56
C MET A 126 -34.56 -43.87 -30.71
N GLU A 127 -33.90 -44.43 -31.74
CA GLU A 127 -33.16 -43.68 -32.78
C GLU A 127 -33.88 -42.44 -33.34
N ASN A 128 -35.17 -42.57 -33.65
CA ASN A 128 -35.96 -41.46 -34.22
C ASN A 128 -36.36 -40.42 -33.16
N SER A 129 -36.55 -40.84 -31.92
CA SER A 129 -36.83 -39.95 -30.78
C SER A 129 -35.56 -39.21 -30.33
N THR A 130 -34.38 -39.81 -30.45
CA THR A 130 -33.11 -39.11 -30.17
C THR A 130 -32.93 -37.89 -31.07
N LYS A 131 -33.28 -37.99 -32.36
CA LYS A 131 -33.22 -36.86 -33.32
C LYS A 131 -34.18 -35.72 -32.96
N VAL A 132 -35.38 -36.07 -32.49
CA VAL A 132 -36.36 -35.09 -32.00
C VAL A 132 -35.83 -34.36 -30.76
N LEU A 133 -35.23 -35.09 -29.82
CA LEU A 133 -34.66 -34.51 -28.61
C LEU A 133 -33.49 -33.58 -28.92
N LEU A 134 -32.55 -33.99 -29.78
CA LEU A 134 -31.42 -33.17 -30.21
C LEU A 134 -31.86 -31.82 -30.80
N LEU A 135 -32.85 -31.85 -31.71
CA LEU A 135 -33.35 -30.65 -32.35
C LEU A 135 -34.05 -29.70 -31.36
N ILE A 136 -34.77 -30.25 -30.39
CA ILE A 136 -35.48 -29.44 -29.38
C ILE A 136 -34.52 -28.89 -28.34
N ASP A 137 -33.44 -29.60 -27.99
CA ASP A 137 -32.40 -29.09 -27.11
C ASP A 137 -31.57 -27.96 -27.75
N GLU A 138 -31.49 -27.90 -29.08
CA GLU A 138 -30.81 -26.84 -29.83
C GLU A 138 -31.71 -25.61 -30.06
N VAL A 139 -32.98 -25.84 -30.43
CA VAL A 139 -33.93 -24.76 -30.77
C VAL A 139 -34.72 -24.27 -29.55
N GLY A 140 -34.74 -25.05 -28.45
CA GLY A 140 -35.45 -24.76 -27.20
C GLY A 140 -36.94 -25.11 -27.23
N SER A 141 -37.68 -24.57 -28.21
CA SER A 141 -39.11 -24.85 -28.40
C SER A 141 -39.48 -24.82 -29.88
N ILE A 142 -40.25 -25.81 -30.33
CA ILE A 142 -40.67 -25.95 -31.73
C ILE A 142 -42.12 -26.45 -31.83
N SER A 143 -42.85 -26.01 -32.85
CA SER A 143 -44.20 -26.53 -33.14
C SER A 143 -44.14 -27.91 -33.77
N PHE A 144 -45.18 -28.75 -33.60
CA PHE A 144 -45.21 -30.09 -34.23
C PHE A 144 -45.12 -30.05 -35.77
N LYS A 145 -45.65 -28.98 -36.38
CA LYS A 145 -45.62 -28.78 -37.83
C LYS A 145 -44.21 -28.50 -38.34
N GLU A 146 -43.47 -27.65 -37.63
CA GLU A 146 -42.08 -27.34 -37.93
C GLU A 146 -41.18 -28.53 -37.59
N LEU A 147 -41.44 -29.23 -36.49
CA LEU A 147 -40.72 -30.45 -36.12
C LEU A 147 -40.77 -31.51 -37.22
N GLY A 148 -41.97 -31.79 -37.76
CA GLY A 148 -42.12 -32.71 -38.89
C GLY A 148 -41.40 -32.23 -40.15
N LYS A 149 -41.47 -30.93 -40.46
CA LYS A 149 -40.79 -30.34 -41.62
C LYS A 149 -39.27 -30.45 -41.52
N THR A 150 -38.69 -30.13 -40.36
CA THR A 150 -37.23 -30.16 -40.14
C THR A 150 -36.68 -31.58 -40.14
N LEU A 151 -37.46 -32.54 -39.65
CA LEU A 151 -37.08 -33.96 -39.64
C LEU A 151 -37.43 -34.70 -40.95
N GLY A 152 -38.13 -34.06 -41.89
CA GLY A 152 -38.54 -34.66 -43.15
C GLY A 152 -39.60 -35.77 -43.00
N VAL A 153 -40.40 -35.72 -41.93
CA VAL A 153 -41.42 -36.74 -41.62
C VAL A 153 -42.82 -36.14 -41.47
N PRO A 154 -43.89 -36.94 -41.62
CA PRO A 154 -45.24 -36.46 -41.34
C PRO A 154 -45.37 -35.94 -39.90
N ALA A 155 -46.07 -34.83 -39.72
CA ALA A 155 -46.24 -34.18 -38.40
C ALA A 155 -46.77 -35.16 -37.33
N GLY A 156 -47.72 -36.04 -37.68
CA GLY A 156 -48.24 -37.04 -36.75
C GLY A 156 -47.20 -38.05 -36.24
N GLN A 157 -46.18 -38.36 -37.04
CA GLN A 157 -45.09 -39.25 -36.65
C GLN A 157 -44.11 -38.53 -35.73
N ALA A 158 -43.77 -37.28 -36.03
CA ALA A 158 -42.99 -36.42 -35.14
C ALA A 158 -43.69 -36.17 -33.79
N THR A 159 -45.01 -35.96 -33.79
CA THR A 159 -45.82 -35.85 -32.55
C THR A 159 -45.79 -37.13 -31.73
N ARG A 160 -45.82 -38.31 -32.36
CA ARG A 160 -45.70 -39.59 -31.65
C ARG A 160 -44.35 -39.73 -30.95
N TRP A 161 -43.26 -39.43 -31.63
CA TRP A 161 -41.92 -39.46 -31.05
C TRP A 161 -41.74 -38.45 -29.92
N ALA A 162 -42.26 -37.24 -30.07
CA ALA A 162 -42.27 -36.22 -29.01
C ALA A 162 -43.08 -36.65 -27.77
N ARG A 163 -44.23 -37.32 -27.95
CA ARG A 163 -45.03 -37.88 -26.84
C ARG A 163 -44.31 -39.01 -26.12
N ASP A 164 -43.57 -39.84 -26.84
CA ASP A 164 -42.79 -40.91 -26.21
C ASP A 164 -41.63 -40.34 -25.38
N LEU A 165 -41.03 -39.22 -25.80
CA LEU A 165 -40.05 -38.46 -25.02
C LEU A 165 -40.66 -37.71 -23.82
N GLU A 166 -41.89 -37.22 -23.94
CA GLU A 166 -42.63 -36.64 -22.82
C GLU A 166 -42.90 -37.68 -21.73
N LYS A 167 -43.23 -38.92 -22.09
CA LYS A 167 -43.41 -40.03 -21.11
C LYS A 167 -42.14 -40.38 -20.36
N VAL A 168 -40.98 -40.27 -21.02
CA VAL A 168 -39.66 -40.46 -20.40
C VAL A 168 -39.29 -39.25 -19.51
N GLY A 169 -40.02 -38.13 -19.65
CA GLY A 169 -39.87 -36.93 -18.83
C GLY A 169 -38.82 -35.95 -19.34
N VAL A 170 -38.27 -36.16 -20.55
CA VAL A 170 -37.22 -35.30 -21.11
C VAL A 170 -37.76 -34.09 -21.89
N LEU A 171 -39.00 -34.18 -22.38
CA LEU A 171 -39.70 -33.08 -23.07
C LEU A 171 -41.01 -32.73 -22.38
N LYS A 172 -41.51 -31.52 -22.64
CA LYS A 172 -42.82 -31.05 -22.18
C LYS A 172 -43.64 -30.56 -23.36
N ILE A 173 -44.87 -31.04 -23.49
CA ILE A 173 -45.79 -30.60 -24.54
C ILE A 173 -46.75 -29.56 -23.94
N LYS A 174 -46.92 -28.44 -24.65
CA LYS A 174 -47.90 -27.40 -24.31
C LYS A 174 -48.64 -26.99 -25.58
N GLY A 175 -49.89 -27.43 -25.71
CA GLY A 175 -50.67 -27.20 -26.93
C GLY A 175 -49.98 -27.83 -28.14
N ASP A 176 -49.69 -27.01 -29.15
CA ASP A 176 -49.07 -27.43 -30.41
C ASP A 176 -47.53 -27.36 -30.42
N ASN A 177 -46.93 -27.00 -29.30
CA ASN A 177 -45.48 -26.83 -29.16
C ASN A 177 -44.88 -27.86 -28.20
N VAL A 178 -43.62 -28.21 -28.46
CA VAL A 178 -42.79 -29.07 -27.61
C VAL A 178 -41.56 -28.28 -27.19
N SER A 179 -41.29 -28.25 -25.88
CA SER A 179 -40.14 -27.60 -25.30
C SER A 179 -39.28 -28.60 -24.53
N SER A 180 -37.97 -28.35 -24.48
CA SER A 180 -37.08 -29.13 -23.62
C SER A 180 -37.41 -28.88 -22.14
N THR A 181 -37.23 -29.89 -21.30
CA THR A 181 -37.29 -29.74 -19.84
C THR A 181 -35.93 -29.32 -19.25
N LEU A 182 -34.93 -29.10 -20.09
CA LEU A 182 -33.58 -28.70 -19.69
C LEU A 182 -33.61 -27.26 -19.20
N LYS A 183 -32.88 -26.95 -18.13
CA LYS A 183 -32.79 -25.57 -17.65
C LYS A 183 -32.19 -24.70 -18.76
N GLU A 184 -32.86 -23.62 -19.11
CA GLU A 184 -32.29 -22.61 -19.99
C GLU A 184 -31.10 -21.96 -19.28
N THR A 185 -29.89 -22.10 -19.84
CA THR A 185 -28.78 -21.23 -19.49
C THR A 185 -29.12 -19.83 -19.97
N LYS A 186 -29.55 -18.98 -19.05
CA LYS A 186 -29.39 -17.54 -19.25
C LYS A 186 -27.89 -17.28 -19.20
N VAL A 187 -27.24 -17.31 -20.36
CA VAL A 187 -25.93 -16.70 -20.50
C VAL A 187 -26.13 -15.25 -20.10
N LYS A 188 -25.75 -14.90 -18.87
CA LYS A 188 -25.62 -13.51 -18.49
C LYS A 188 -24.45 -13.05 -19.35
N GLU A 189 -24.73 -12.35 -20.44
CA GLU A 189 -23.69 -11.55 -21.09
C GLU A 189 -23.06 -10.72 -19.98
N SER A 190 -21.82 -11.08 -19.67
CA SER A 190 -20.93 -10.36 -18.79
C SER A 190 -20.99 -8.92 -19.24
N LYS A 191 -21.63 -8.07 -18.42
CA LYS A 191 -21.65 -6.63 -18.64
C LYS A 191 -20.21 -6.17 -18.60
N GLU A 192 -19.66 -5.93 -19.79
CA GLU A 192 -18.47 -5.11 -19.96
C GLU A 192 -18.80 -3.72 -19.38
N THR A 193 -18.19 -3.41 -18.24
CA THR A 193 -18.04 -2.06 -17.68
C THR A 193 -16.61 -1.88 -17.26
#